data_AF-A0A4R5BQQ8-F1
#
_entry.id   AF-A0A4R5BQQ8-F1
#
_cell.length_a   1.000
_cell.length_b   1.000
_cell.length_c   1.000
_cell.angle_alpha   90.00
_cell.angle_beta   90.00
_cell.angle_gamma   90.00
#
_symmetry.space_group_name_H-M   'P 1'
#
loop_
_entity.id
_entity.type
_entity.pdbx_description
1 polymer ?
#
loop_
_entity_poly.entity_id
_entity_poly.type
_entity_poly.pdbx_seq_one_letter_code
_entity_poly.pdbx_strand_id
1 'polypeptide(L)'
;MLGTSEDVDAVINDLLAGSADQNMAEPHSLERSLLPSGFPDHELLVGVDSTHQVGALEFMDADGNVVSHGLPGGRDVASYFIVGNEVEFPDHSEVPVDLVRRAVKEFLLSGGQRPTCVQWRRPEFW
;
A
#
# COMPACT_ATOMS: atom_id res chain seq x y z
N MET A 1 -8.44 7.06 12.83
CA MET A 1 -9.45 6.45 11.95
C MET A 1 -9.50 7.30 10.70
N LEU A 2 -9.27 6.70 9.52
CA LEU A 2 -9.32 7.42 8.24
C LEU A 2 -10.78 7.53 7.81
N GLY A 3 -11.30 8.73 7.61
CA GLY A 3 -12.69 8.95 7.16
C GLY A 3 -12.82 9.87 5.95
N THR A 4 -11.76 10.60 5.59
CA THR A 4 -11.76 11.58 4.51
C THR A 4 -10.51 11.46 3.62
N SER A 5 -10.54 12.10 2.45
CA SER A 5 -9.36 12.17 1.58
C SER A 5 -8.22 12.96 2.22
N GLU A 6 -8.56 13.96 3.04
CA GLU A 6 -7.63 14.76 3.82
C GLU A 6 -6.93 13.92 4.91
N ASP A 7 -7.64 12.98 5.54
CA ASP A 7 -7.02 12.05 6.50
C ASP A 7 -6.00 11.14 5.80
N VAL A 8 -6.32 10.66 4.60
CA VAL A 8 -5.37 9.90 3.77
C VAL A 8 -4.16 10.77 3.46
N ASP A 9 -4.37 12.04 3.12
CA ASP A 9 -3.27 12.93 2.83
C ASP A 9 -2.34 13.15 4.03
N ALA A 10 -2.93 13.32 5.22
CA ALA A 10 -2.20 13.44 6.47
C ALA A 10 -1.37 12.18 6.75
N VAL A 11 -1.96 10.99 6.65
CA VAL A 11 -1.22 9.74 6.89
C VAL A 11 -0.07 9.54 5.92
N ILE A 12 -0.26 9.79 4.61
CA ILE A 12 0.85 9.68 3.66
C ILE A 12 1.95 10.70 3.97
N ASN A 13 1.59 11.91 4.41
CA ASN A 13 2.59 12.91 4.82
C ASN A 13 3.33 12.50 6.09
N ASP A 14 2.64 11.89 7.06
CA ASP A 14 3.25 11.38 8.29
C ASP A 14 4.25 10.25 7.97
N LEU A 15 3.91 9.32 7.08
CA LEU A 15 4.82 8.27 6.62
C LEU A 15 6.04 8.84 5.87
N LEU A 16 5.86 9.88 5.05
CA LEU A 16 6.96 10.56 4.35
C LEU A 16 7.88 11.35 5.31
N ALA A 17 7.32 11.85 6.41
CA ALA A 17 8.06 12.55 7.46
C ALA A 17 8.68 11.60 8.50
N GLY A 18 8.25 10.33 8.51
CA GLY A 18 8.74 9.28 9.38
C GLY A 18 10.20 8.91 9.12
N SER A 19 10.79 8.19 10.07
CA SER A 19 12.11 7.58 9.90
C SER A 19 12.05 6.40 8.93
N ALA A 20 13.22 5.95 8.46
CA ALA A 20 13.31 4.85 7.50
C ALA A 20 12.68 3.53 8.00
N ASP A 21 12.56 3.35 9.32
CA ASP A 21 11.92 2.22 9.99
C ASP A 21 10.41 2.42 10.28
N GLN A 22 9.83 3.53 9.80
CA GLN A 22 8.44 3.94 10.04
C GLN A 22 7.81 4.56 8.80
N ASN A 23 7.94 3.89 7.66
CA ASN A 23 7.51 4.40 6.35
C ASN A 23 6.45 3.53 5.66
N MET A 24 5.78 2.66 6.42
CA MET A 24 4.67 1.83 5.94
C MET A 24 3.46 1.83 6.87
N ALA A 25 2.27 1.69 6.27
CA ALA A 25 1.00 1.46 6.96
C ALA A 25 0.20 0.31 6.35
N GLU A 26 -0.72 -0.24 7.15
CA GLU A 26 -1.63 -1.33 6.76
C GLU A 26 -3.10 -0.93 7.02
N PRO A 27 -3.68 -0.06 6.18
CA PRO A 27 -5.09 0.31 6.29
C PRO A 27 -6.03 -0.88 6.01
N HIS A 28 -7.02 -1.03 6.88
CA HIS A 28 -8.11 -1.99 6.73
C HIS A 28 -9.45 -1.26 6.63
N SER A 29 -10.31 -1.66 5.69
CA SER A 29 -11.67 -1.15 5.60
C SER A 29 -12.57 -1.80 6.64
N LEU A 30 -13.28 -0.97 7.41
CA LEU A 30 -14.33 -1.41 8.34
C LEU A 30 -15.68 -1.62 7.65
N GLU A 31 -15.79 -1.30 6.36
CA GLU A 31 -17.02 -1.49 5.56
C GLU A 31 -17.11 -2.91 4.99
N ARG A 32 -16.02 -3.69 5.04
CA ARG A 32 -15.99 -5.09 4.58
C ARG A 32 -16.35 -6.05 5.71
N SER A 33 -17.00 -7.15 5.33
CA SER A 33 -17.32 -8.21 6.28
C SER A 33 -16.06 -8.94 6.71
N LEU A 34 -15.96 -9.26 8.00
CA LEU A 34 -14.90 -10.12 8.50
C LEU A 34 -15.12 -11.56 8.02
N LEU A 35 -14.02 -12.30 7.91
CA LEU A 35 -14.05 -13.75 7.77
C LEU A 35 -14.69 -14.41 9.00
N PRO A 36 -15.18 -15.67 8.91
CA PRO A 36 -15.70 -16.39 10.08
C PRO A 36 -14.72 -16.50 11.25
N SER A 37 -13.42 -16.37 10.99
CA SER A 37 -12.35 -16.32 11.98
C SER A 37 -12.30 -15.01 12.78
N GLY A 38 -13.02 -13.97 12.35
CA GLY A 38 -13.00 -12.62 12.94
C GLY A 38 -11.91 -11.69 12.40
N PHE A 39 -11.13 -12.14 11.41
CA PHE A 39 -10.11 -11.33 10.75
C PHE A 39 -10.66 -10.62 9.50
N PRO A 40 -10.02 -9.51 9.05
CA PRO A 40 -10.33 -8.89 7.76
C PRO A 40 -10.26 -9.90 6.62
N ASP A 41 -11.08 -9.70 5.59
CA ASP A 41 -11.08 -10.49 4.36
C ASP A 41 -10.12 -9.95 3.30
N HIS A 42 -9.41 -8.86 3.61
CA HIS A 42 -8.50 -8.15 2.75
C HIS A 42 -7.44 -7.41 3.57
N GLU A 43 -6.31 -7.10 2.93
CA GLU A 43 -5.24 -6.28 3.47
C GLU A 43 -4.73 -5.33 2.38
N LEU A 44 -4.35 -4.10 2.76
CA LEU A 44 -3.66 -3.16 1.88
C LEU A 44 -2.41 -2.68 2.61
N LEU A 45 -1.23 -3.01 2.09
CA LEU A 45 0.04 -2.47 2.56
C LEU A 45 0.43 -1.26 1.72
N VAL A 46 0.94 -0.22 2.39
CA VAL A 46 1.29 1.06 1.79
C VAL A 46 2.66 1.51 2.29
N GLY A 47 3.70 1.31 1.47
CA GLY A 47 5.04 1.80 1.72
C GLY A 47 5.33 3.10 0.95
N VAL A 48 6.07 4.04 1.55
CA VAL A 48 6.53 5.27 0.87
C VAL A 48 8.00 5.59 1.16
N ASP A 49 8.68 6.18 0.17
CA ASP A 49 10.07 6.62 0.24
C ASP A 49 10.14 8.13 -0.01
N SER A 50 10.51 8.88 1.03
CA SER A 50 10.60 10.34 0.98
C SER A 50 11.79 10.86 0.18
N THR A 51 12.85 10.08 0.03
CA THR A 51 14.04 10.48 -0.73
C THR A 51 13.78 10.41 -2.24
N HIS A 52 13.14 9.34 -2.68
CA HIS A 52 12.89 9.06 -4.10
C HIS A 52 11.49 9.49 -4.56
N GLN A 53 10.60 9.87 -3.63
CA GLN A 53 9.21 10.27 -3.90
C GLN A 53 8.40 9.17 -4.63
N VAL A 54 8.64 7.93 -4.22
CA VAL A 54 7.96 6.72 -4.70
C VAL A 54 7.34 5.96 -3.53
N GLY A 55 6.58 4.92 -3.83
CA GLY A 55 6.08 3.97 -2.85
C GLY A 55 5.61 2.68 -3.51
N ALA A 56 5.30 1.68 -2.71
CA ALA A 56 4.78 0.39 -3.19
C ALA A 56 3.48 0.03 -2.46
N LEU A 57 2.63 -0.69 -3.16
CA LEU A 57 1.36 -1.19 -2.64
C LEU A 57 1.31 -2.71 -2.78
N GLU A 58 0.81 -3.38 -1.76
CA GLU A 58 0.35 -4.77 -1.86
C GLU A 58 -1.12 -4.80 -1.46
N PHE A 59 -1.92 -5.54 -2.23
CA PHE A 59 -3.29 -5.83 -1.89
C PHE A 59 -3.48 -7.35 -1.85
N MET A 60 -4.08 -7.82 -0.77
CA MET A 60 -4.36 -9.24 -0.55
C MET A 60 -5.85 -9.42 -0.29
N ASP A 61 -6.44 -10.42 -0.92
CA ASP A 61 -7.79 -10.90 -0.63
C ASP A 61 -7.92 -12.40 -1.02
N ALA A 62 -9.16 -12.90 -1.12
CA ALA A 62 -9.42 -14.29 -1.49
C ALA A 62 -8.89 -14.69 -2.89
N ASP A 63 -8.63 -13.74 -3.79
CA ASP A 63 -8.08 -13.98 -5.13
C ASP A 63 -6.54 -14.01 -5.16
N GLY A 64 -5.91 -13.83 -3.98
CA GLY A 64 -4.48 -13.87 -3.73
C GLY A 64 -3.84 -12.48 -3.64
N ASN A 65 -2.51 -12.47 -3.65
CA ASN A 65 -1.73 -11.25 -3.45
C ASN A 65 -1.36 -10.62 -4.79
N VAL A 66 -1.47 -9.30 -4.86
CA VAL A 66 -0.98 -8.51 -5.97
C VAL A 66 -0.18 -7.31 -5.46
N VAL A 67 0.86 -6.95 -6.20
CA VAL A 67 1.69 -5.79 -5.92
C VAL A 67 1.53 -4.75 -7.01
N SER A 68 1.74 -3.47 -6.67
CA SER A 68 1.82 -2.41 -7.67
C SER A 68 2.88 -2.74 -8.71
N HIS A 69 2.58 -2.38 -9.96
CA HIS A 69 3.48 -2.50 -11.09
C HIS A 69 4.01 -1.12 -11.44
N GLY A 70 5.26 -0.90 -11.07
CA GLY A 70 6.03 0.31 -11.32
C GLY A 70 6.41 0.49 -12.78
N LEU A 71 7.03 1.63 -13.06
CA LEU A 71 7.56 1.93 -14.39
C LEU A 71 8.92 1.21 -14.62
N PRO A 72 9.26 0.90 -15.88
CA PRO A 72 10.58 0.37 -16.22
C PRO A 72 11.70 1.28 -15.70
N GLY A 73 12.71 0.68 -15.06
CA GLY A 73 13.83 1.41 -14.45
C GLY A 73 13.62 1.80 -12.98
N GLY A 74 12.53 1.34 -12.34
CA GLY A 74 12.41 1.32 -10.88
C GLY A 74 13.43 0.37 -10.23
N ARG A 75 13.61 0.46 -8.91
CA ARG A 75 14.57 -0.36 -8.15
C ARG A 75 14.27 -1.87 -8.27
N ASP A 76 15.33 -2.68 -8.17
CA ASP A 76 15.26 -4.14 -8.27
C ASP A 76 14.61 -4.81 -7.04
N VAL A 77 14.80 -4.27 -5.84
CA VAL A 77 14.06 -4.67 -4.63
C VAL A 77 13.85 -3.41 -3.80
N ALA A 78 12.65 -3.23 -3.26
CA ALA A 78 12.34 -2.13 -2.37
C ALA A 78 11.86 -2.67 -1.03
N SER A 79 12.36 -2.10 0.07
CA SER A 79 11.96 -2.47 1.42
C SER A 79 11.32 -1.31 2.14
N TYR A 80 10.23 -1.59 2.86
CA TYR A 80 9.54 -0.64 3.72
C TYR A 80 9.33 -1.25 5.10
N PHE A 81 9.10 -0.43 6.11
CA PHE A 81 9.09 -0.87 7.50
C PHE A 81 7.78 -0.52 8.19
N ILE A 82 7.13 -1.55 8.73
CA ILE A 82 5.91 -1.43 9.54
C ILE A 82 6.20 -1.94 10.95
N VAL A 83 6.09 -1.03 11.93
CA VAL A 83 6.36 -1.34 13.36
C VAL A 83 7.74 -2.00 13.54
N GLY A 84 8.75 -1.53 12.82
CA GLY A 84 10.12 -2.05 12.84
C GLY A 84 10.35 -3.38 12.12
N ASN A 85 9.33 -3.93 11.45
CA ASN A 85 9.48 -5.12 10.60
C ASN A 85 9.64 -4.71 9.14
N GLU A 86 10.67 -5.26 8.50
CA GLU A 86 10.91 -5.07 7.07
C GLU A 86 9.91 -5.87 6.23
N VAL A 87 9.39 -5.24 5.18
CA VAL A 87 8.57 -5.84 4.14
C VAL A 87 9.24 -5.56 2.80
N GLU A 88 9.67 -6.63 2.13
CA GLU A 88 10.29 -6.57 0.81
C GLU A 88 9.22 -6.60 -0.29
N PHE A 89 9.43 -5.79 -1.33
CA PHE A 89 8.62 -5.75 -2.54
C PHE A 89 9.45 -6.22 -3.74
N PRO A 90 8.85 -7.02 -4.64
CA PRO A 90 9.54 -7.47 -5.84
C PRO A 90 9.92 -6.32 -6.79
N ASP A 91 10.79 -6.64 -7.74
CA ASP A 91 11.40 -5.71 -8.70
C ASP A 91 10.45 -4.79 -9.43
N HIS A 92 10.72 -3.50 -9.52
CA HIS A 92 9.81 -2.58 -10.23
C HIS A 92 8.38 -2.57 -9.64
N SER A 93 8.22 -2.74 -8.32
CA SER A 93 6.93 -2.52 -7.67
C SER A 93 6.63 -1.07 -7.32
N GLU A 94 7.63 -0.19 -7.39
CA GLU A 94 7.50 1.20 -6.96
C GLU A 94 6.79 2.08 -7.98
N VAL A 95 5.83 2.86 -7.51
CA VAL A 95 5.08 3.86 -8.27
C VAL A 95 5.27 5.25 -7.67
N PRO A 96 5.00 6.33 -8.41
CA PRO A 96 5.07 7.68 -7.85
C PRO A 96 4.18 7.84 -6.61
N VAL A 97 4.64 8.56 -5.60
CA VAL A 97 3.89 8.72 -4.34
C VAL A 97 2.51 9.36 -4.54
N ASP A 98 2.34 10.20 -5.55
CA ASP A 98 1.02 10.75 -5.92
C ASP A 98 0.05 9.68 -6.39
N LEU A 99 0.55 8.62 -7.04
CA LEU A 99 -0.27 7.47 -7.40
C LEU A 99 -0.63 6.64 -6.16
N VAL A 100 0.31 6.44 -5.22
CA VAL A 100 0.05 5.79 -3.92
C VAL A 100 -1.08 6.54 -3.18
N ARG A 101 -0.95 7.85 -3.06
CA ARG A 101 -1.95 8.72 -2.41
C ARG A 101 -3.33 8.60 -3.05
N ARG A 102 -3.41 8.59 -4.38
CA ARG A 102 -4.68 8.37 -5.10
C ARG A 102 -5.25 6.98 -4.86
N ALA A 103 -4.41 5.95 -4.84
CA ALA A 103 -4.83 4.57 -4.61
C ALA A 103 -5.44 4.38 -3.22
N VAL A 104 -4.82 4.95 -2.18
CA VAL A 104 -5.36 4.87 -0.81
C VAL A 104 -6.66 5.64 -0.68
N LYS A 105 -6.81 6.79 -1.35
CA LYS A 105 -8.10 7.51 -1.43
C LYS A 105 -9.17 6.68 -2.12
N GLU A 106 -8.84 6.01 -3.23
CA GLU A 106 -9.77 5.13 -3.92
C GLU A 106 -10.16 3.92 -3.07
N PHE A 107 -9.20 3.31 -2.34
CA PHE A 107 -9.47 2.25 -1.38
C PHE A 107 -10.44 2.70 -0.30
N LEU A 108 -10.21 3.88 0.30
CA LEU A 108 -11.13 4.47 1.29
C LEU A 108 -12.53 4.69 0.70
N LEU A 109 -12.63 5.37 -0.45
CA LEU A 109 -13.91 5.75 -1.06
C LEU A 109 -14.71 4.57 -1.61
N SER A 110 -14.05 3.45 -1.91
CA SER A 110 -14.69 2.22 -2.39
C SER A 110 -15.09 1.26 -1.28
N GLY A 111 -14.85 1.62 -0.01
CA GLY A 111 -15.09 0.74 1.12
C GLY A 111 -14.12 -0.45 1.17
N GLY A 112 -12.89 -0.30 0.67
CA GLY A 112 -11.84 -1.31 0.74
C GLY A 112 -11.74 -2.23 -0.47
N GLN A 113 -12.18 -1.79 -1.65
CA GLN A 113 -11.93 -2.53 -2.89
C GLN A 113 -10.51 -2.26 -3.39
N ARG A 114 -9.96 -3.22 -4.14
CA ARG A 114 -8.64 -3.05 -4.77
C ARG A 114 -8.66 -1.80 -5.67
N PRO A 115 -7.77 -0.81 -5.44
CA PRO A 115 -7.70 0.41 -6.25
C PRO A 115 -7.50 0.13 -7.74
N THR A 116 -8.23 0.79 -8.61
CA THR A 116 -8.15 0.61 -10.07
C THR A 116 -7.22 1.59 -10.75
N CYS A 117 -6.86 2.70 -10.09
CA CYS A 117 -5.92 3.68 -10.65
C CYS A 117 -4.46 3.17 -10.74
N VAL A 118 -4.16 2.03 -10.11
CA VAL A 118 -2.85 1.38 -10.10
C VAL A 118 -2.87 0.15 -10.99
N GLN A 119 -1.79 -0.08 -11.73
CA GLN A 119 -1.59 -1.36 -12.41
C GLN A 119 -1.06 -2.38 -11.43
N TRP A 120 -1.67 -3.55 -11.39
CA TRP A 120 -1.31 -4.63 -10.48
C TRP A 120 -0.65 -5.77 -11.24
N ARG A 121 0.26 -6.48 -10.58
CA ARG A 121 0.79 -7.75 -11.05
C ARG A 121 0.77 -8.78 -9.93
N ARG A 122 0.69 -10.05 -10.31
CA ARG A 122 0.95 -11.15 -9.38
C ARG A 122 2.47 -11.36 -9.34
N PRO A 123 3.09 -11.32 -8.16
CA PRO A 123 4.51 -11.61 -8.05
C PRO A 123 4.76 -13.09 -8.37
N GLU A 124 5.79 -13.37 -9.17
CA GLU A 124 6.22 -14.75 -9.45
C GLU A 124 6.97 -15.35 -8.25
N PHE A 125 7.65 -14.49 -7.50
CA PHE A 125 8.43 -14.82 -6.31
C PHE A 125 8.28 -13.71 -5.27
N TRP A 126 8.36 -14.10 -4.00
CA TRP A 126 8.51 -13.21 -2.85
C TRP A 126 9.94 -13.31 -2.35
#